data_AF-A0A1G6JQE3-F1
#
_entry.id   AF-A0A1G6JQE3-F1
#
_cell.length_a   1.000
_cell.length_b   1.000
_cell.length_c   1.000
_cell.angle_alpha   90.00
_cell.angle_beta   90.00
_cell.angle_gamma   90.00
#
_symmetry.space_group_name_H-M   'P 1'
#
loop_
_entity.id
_entity.type
_entity.pdbx_description
1 polymer ?
#
loop_
_entity_poly.entity_id
_entity_poly.type
_entity_poly.pdbx_seq_one_letter_code
_entity_poly.pdbx_strand_id
1 'polypeptide(L)'
;MFVFALSAMVLTALYVVSKVHFALAGELGVTGGPEVDPSSYTAYGPGEVAAAQWGNVAVGMLGIGALLLPLLPVARRLPRWVLMVPLFAFALLMLAGGVGMLVRALTSDVGGAAFGWYSLVWSALIAMTALRVRGREAERNRAGLAVTTE
;
A
#
# COMPACT_ATOMS: atom_id res chain seq x y z
N MET A 1 -2.73 19.00 -4.81
CA MET A 1 -2.64 18.02 -5.92
C MET A 1 -1.94 16.72 -5.52
N PHE A 2 -0.95 16.75 -4.61
CA PHE A 2 -0.25 15.55 -4.11
C PHE A 2 -0.84 14.95 -2.84
N VAL A 3 -1.98 15.46 -2.36
CA VAL A 3 -2.51 15.11 -1.04
C VAL A 3 -2.78 13.62 -0.89
N PHE A 4 -3.38 12.96 -1.89
CA PHE A 4 -3.64 11.52 -1.81
C PHE A 4 -2.36 10.68 -1.78
N ALA A 5 -1.39 11.01 -2.63
CA ALA A 5 -0.11 10.31 -2.69
C ALA A 5 0.70 10.52 -1.40
N LEU A 6 0.78 11.76 -0.91
CA LEU A 6 1.45 12.10 0.35
C LEU A 6 0.79 11.40 1.54
N SER A 7 -0.54 11.46 1.65
CA SER A 7 -1.28 10.77 2.70
C SER A 7 -1.06 9.25 2.63
N ALA A 8 -1.12 8.65 1.44
CA ALA A 8 -0.83 7.23 1.26
C ALA A 8 0.61 6.88 1.65
N MET A 9 1.59 7.74 1.35
CA MET A 9 2.99 7.54 1.78
C MET A 9 3.15 7.64 3.29
N VAL A 10 2.46 8.57 3.96
CA VAL A 10 2.46 8.67 5.42
C VAL A 10 1.90 7.40 6.05
N LEU A 11 0.76 6.90 5.57
CA LEU A 11 0.24 5.61 6.05
C LEU A 11 1.24 4.49 5.77
N THR A 12 1.76 4.37 4.55
CA THR A 12 2.78 3.37 4.21
C THR A 12 3.98 3.41 5.16
N ALA A 13 4.46 4.61 5.52
CA ALA A 13 5.56 4.78 6.45
C ALA A 13 5.20 4.31 7.88
N LEU A 14 3.99 4.58 8.36
CA LEU A 14 3.51 4.05 9.65
C LEU A 14 3.45 2.51 9.65
N TYR A 15 2.99 1.91 8.55
CA TYR A 15 3.04 0.46 8.38
C TYR A 15 4.48 -0.06 8.39
N VAL A 16 5.39 0.58 7.66
CA VAL A 16 6.81 0.22 7.65
C VAL A 16 7.41 0.28 9.04
N VAL A 17 7.18 1.36 9.80
CA VAL A 17 7.64 1.50 11.18
C VAL A 17 7.08 0.37 12.06
N SER A 18 5.79 0.06 11.93
CA SER A 18 5.21 -1.10 12.61
C SER A 18 5.95 -2.40 12.24
N LYS A 19 6.26 -2.62 10.96
CA LYS A 19 6.93 -3.84 10.52
C LYS A 19 8.38 -3.93 10.96
N VAL A 20 9.11 -2.81 11.02
CA VAL A 20 10.44 -2.74 11.62
C VAL A 20 10.38 -3.13 13.09
N HIS A 21 9.42 -2.61 13.85
CA HIS A 21 9.26 -2.96 15.27
C HIS A 21 9.08 -4.48 15.46
N PHE A 22 8.14 -5.10 14.74
CA PHE A 22 7.91 -6.54 14.81
C PHE A 22 9.09 -7.37 14.29
N ALA A 23 9.81 -6.89 13.27
CA ALA A 23 11.01 -7.56 12.77
C ALA A 23 12.14 -7.58 13.80
N LEU A 24 12.34 -6.47 14.52
CA LEU A 24 13.34 -6.37 15.59
C LEU A 24 12.96 -7.22 16.81
N ALA A 25 11.67 -7.34 17.11
CA ALA A 25 11.18 -8.21 18.18
C ALA A 25 11.19 -9.71 17.80
N GLY A 26 11.32 -10.05 16.52
CA GLY A 26 11.18 -11.42 16.04
C GLY A 26 9.75 -11.96 16.17
N GLU A 27 8.75 -11.05 16.17
CA GLU A 27 7.35 -11.36 16.41
C GLU A 27 6.51 -11.21 15.15
N LEU A 28 5.48 -12.04 15.04
CA LEU A 28 4.42 -11.86 14.05
C LEU A 28 3.47 -10.75 14.52
N GLY A 29 2.86 -10.06 13.56
CA GLY A 29 1.85 -9.04 13.87
C GLY A 29 1.99 -7.75 13.07
N VAL A 30 1.11 -6.82 13.42
CA VAL A 30 1.07 -5.43 12.95
C VAL A 30 0.31 -4.58 13.97
N THR A 31 0.71 -3.32 14.13
CA THR A 31 0.10 -2.42 15.11
C THR A 31 -1.38 -2.21 14.81
N GLY A 32 -2.24 -2.39 15.81
CA GLY A 32 -3.70 -2.32 15.66
C GLY A 32 -4.32 -3.50 14.88
N GLY A 33 -3.52 -4.50 14.52
CA GLY A 33 -3.95 -5.75 13.90
C GLY A 33 -4.61 -6.70 14.91
N PRO A 34 -5.11 -7.85 14.44
CA PRO A 34 -5.65 -8.88 15.33
C PRO A 34 -4.54 -9.49 16.18
N GLU A 35 -4.94 -10.08 17.31
CA GLU A 35 -4.07 -10.95 18.10
C GLU A 35 -3.56 -12.11 17.24
N VAL A 36 -2.27 -12.42 17.40
CA VAL A 36 -1.62 -13.50 16.66
C VAL A 36 -1.71 -14.78 17.47
N ASP A 37 -2.35 -15.79 16.90
CA ASP A 37 -2.42 -17.13 17.48
C ASP A 37 -0.99 -17.73 17.59
N PRO A 38 -0.58 -18.23 18.76
CA PRO A 38 0.72 -18.88 18.96
C PRO A 38 1.02 -19.99 17.95
N SER A 39 0.01 -20.71 17.48
CA SER A 39 0.17 -21.75 16.45
C SER A 39 0.67 -21.21 15.12
N SER A 40 0.49 -19.91 14.83
CA SER A 40 1.00 -19.26 13.61
C SER A 40 2.53 -19.29 13.51
N TYR A 41 3.23 -19.40 14.63
CA TYR A 41 4.69 -19.47 14.67
C TYR A 41 5.22 -20.85 14.24
N THR A 42 4.40 -21.90 14.28
CA THR A 42 4.81 -23.25 13.88
C THR A 42 5.17 -23.37 12.40
N ALA A 43 4.70 -22.42 11.57
CA ALA A 43 5.02 -22.33 10.16
C ALA A 43 6.42 -21.73 9.88
N TYR A 44 7.14 -21.28 10.92
CA TYR A 44 8.41 -20.58 10.79
C TYR A 44 9.54 -21.29 11.54
N GLY A 45 10.68 -21.45 10.88
CA GLY A 45 11.94 -21.84 11.50
C GLY A 45 12.64 -20.71 12.27
N PRO A 46 13.79 -21.00 12.91
CA PRO A 46 14.55 -20.01 13.65
C PRO A 46 14.90 -18.77 12.80
N GLY A 47 14.50 -17.59 13.26
CA GLY A 47 14.78 -16.30 12.60
C GLY A 47 13.90 -15.99 11.38
N GLU A 48 13.08 -16.92 10.91
CA GLU A 48 12.26 -16.73 9.70
C GLU A 48 11.13 -15.70 9.90
N VAL A 49 10.63 -15.56 11.13
CA VAL A 49 9.63 -14.52 11.46
C VAL A 49 10.20 -13.12 11.22
N ALA A 50 11.41 -12.85 11.74
CA ALA A 50 12.07 -11.57 11.54
C ALA A 50 12.33 -11.31 10.05
N ALA A 51 12.79 -12.33 9.31
CA ALA A 51 13.00 -12.23 7.86
C ALA A 51 11.70 -11.92 7.11
N ALA A 52 10.58 -12.57 7.45
CA ALA A 52 9.28 -12.30 6.87
C ALA A 52 8.80 -10.86 7.14
N GLN A 53 9.03 -10.35 8.35
CA GLN A 53 8.69 -8.96 8.70
C GLN A 53 9.59 -7.94 7.97
N TRP A 54 10.88 -8.23 7.78
CA TRP A 54 11.74 -7.43 6.91
C TRP A 54 11.31 -7.47 5.43
N GLY A 55 10.80 -8.62 4.97
CA GLY A 55 10.15 -8.72 3.67
C GLY A 55 8.97 -7.74 3.53
N ASN A 56 8.12 -7.67 4.56
CA ASN A 56 7.03 -6.69 4.60
C ASN A 56 7.53 -5.23 4.63
N VAL A 57 8.64 -4.94 5.32
CA VAL A 57 9.32 -3.63 5.26
C VAL A 57 9.72 -3.30 3.83
N ALA A 58 10.40 -4.22 3.13
CA ALA A 58 10.82 -4.02 1.75
C ALA A 58 9.63 -3.74 0.82
N VAL A 59 8.53 -4.50 0.97
CA VAL A 59 7.28 -4.28 0.23
C VAL A 59 6.71 -2.89 0.51
N GLY A 60 6.69 -2.44 1.77
CA GLY A 60 6.26 -1.09 2.14
C GLY A 60 7.14 0.00 1.50
N MET A 61 8.46 -0.19 1.47
CA MET A 61 9.39 0.73 0.81
C MET A 61 9.17 0.80 -0.70
N LEU A 62 8.88 -0.33 -1.35
CA LEU A 62 8.45 -0.37 -2.75
C LEU A 62 7.14 0.39 -2.97
N GLY A 63 6.19 0.29 -2.03
CA GLY A 63 4.95 1.05 -2.04
C GLY A 63 5.19 2.57 -1.99
N ILE A 64 6.10 3.03 -1.12
CA ILE A 64 6.51 4.45 -1.08
C ILE A 64 7.13 4.86 -2.41
N GLY A 65 8.03 4.04 -2.97
CA GLY A 65 8.64 4.29 -4.28
C GLY A 65 7.60 4.42 -5.39
N ALA A 66 6.61 3.53 -5.42
CA ALA A 66 5.51 3.56 -6.39
C ALA A 66 4.64 4.82 -6.26
N LEU A 67 4.41 5.31 -5.04
CA LEU A 67 3.65 6.55 -4.78
C LEU A 67 4.47 7.81 -5.10
N LEU A 68 5.78 7.77 -4.91
CA LEU A 68 6.69 8.87 -5.20
C LEU A 68 6.94 9.03 -6.71
N LEU A 69 7.04 7.92 -7.44
CA LEU A 69 7.45 7.91 -8.84
C LEU A 69 6.61 8.84 -9.74
N PRO A 70 5.25 8.86 -9.67
CA PRO A 70 4.43 9.80 -10.45
C PRO A 70 4.65 11.28 -10.12
N LEU A 71 5.28 11.59 -8.98
CA LEU A 71 5.58 12.95 -8.56
C LEU A 71 6.88 13.48 -9.18
N LEU A 72 7.74 12.57 -9.66
CA LEU A 72 9.03 12.93 -10.23
C LEU A 72 8.89 13.41 -11.67
N PRO A 73 9.73 14.37 -12.13
CA PRO A 73 9.71 14.84 -13.52
C PRO A 73 9.91 13.72 -14.55
N VAL A 74 10.70 12.70 -14.20
CA VAL A 74 10.99 11.54 -15.04
C VAL A 74 9.74 10.72 -15.40
N ALA A 75 8.69 10.78 -14.56
CA ALA A 75 7.43 10.07 -14.82
C ALA A 75 6.79 10.45 -16.16
N ARG A 76 7.07 11.66 -16.68
CA ARG A 76 6.58 12.10 -17.99
C ARG A 76 7.13 11.27 -19.15
N ARG A 77 8.25 10.57 -18.96
CA ARG A 77 8.91 9.72 -19.97
C ARG A 77 8.59 8.24 -19.83
N LEU A 78 7.94 7.84 -18.73
CA LEU A 78 7.66 6.43 -18.46
C LEU A 78 6.36 5.99 -19.12
N PRO A 79 6.28 4.73 -19.60
CA PRO A 79 5.02 4.14 -20.02
C PRO A 79 4.01 4.11 -18.87
N ARG A 80 2.73 4.38 -19.17
CA ARG A 80 1.66 4.50 -18.16
C ARG A 80 1.55 3.28 -17.26
N TRP A 81 1.65 2.10 -17.86
CA TRP A 81 1.49 0.84 -17.14
C TRP A 81 2.57 0.66 -16.07
N VAL A 82 3.76 1.23 -16.26
CA VAL A 82 4.85 1.22 -15.25
C VAL A 82 4.45 2.01 -14.00
N LEU A 83 3.66 3.07 -14.14
CA LEU A 83 3.14 3.85 -13.01
C LEU A 83 1.89 3.21 -12.41
N MET A 84 0.98 2.74 -13.27
CA MET A 84 -0.37 2.33 -12.86
C MET A 84 -0.42 0.93 -12.26
N VAL A 85 0.32 -0.03 -12.83
CA VAL A 85 0.27 -1.43 -12.38
C VAL A 85 0.71 -1.55 -10.92
N PRO A 86 1.84 -0.97 -10.47
CA PRO A 86 2.23 -1.04 -9.06
C PRO A 86 1.19 -0.39 -8.14
N LEU A 87 0.69 0.80 -8.49
CA LEU A 87 -0.32 1.49 -7.67
C LEU A 87 -1.60 0.66 -7.51
N PHE A 88 -2.11 0.08 -8.60
CA PHE A 88 -3.29 -0.78 -8.49
C PHE A 88 -3.02 -2.07 -7.74
N ALA A 89 -1.86 -2.70 -7.92
CA ALA A 89 -1.48 -3.88 -7.16
C ALA A 89 -1.45 -3.60 -5.65
N PHE A 90 -0.82 -2.49 -5.23
CA PHE A 90 -0.81 -2.07 -3.83
C PHE A 90 -2.21 -1.71 -3.32
N ALA A 91 -3.02 -1.00 -4.11
CA ALA A 91 -4.39 -0.68 -3.72
C ALA A 91 -5.22 -1.94 -3.48
N LEU A 92 -5.12 -2.93 -4.37
CA LEU A 92 -5.82 -4.22 -4.25
C LEU A 92 -5.32 -5.03 -3.07
N LEU A 93 -4.00 -5.06 -2.83
CA LEU A 93 -3.42 -5.74 -1.67
C LEU A 93 -3.96 -5.15 -0.36
N MET A 94 -4.00 -3.82 -0.24
CA MET A 94 -4.51 -3.13 0.95
C MET A 94 -6.03 -3.29 1.08
N LEU A 95 -6.76 -3.32 -0.03
CA LEU A 95 -8.19 -3.60 -0.03
C LEU A 95 -8.46 -5.01 0.51
N ALA A 96 -7.79 -6.02 -0.05
CA ALA A 96 -7.94 -7.40 0.36
C ALA A 96 -7.55 -7.60 1.83
N GLY A 97 -6.41 -7.03 2.25
CA GLY A 97 -5.98 -7.03 3.65
C GLY A 97 -6.98 -6.35 4.57
N GLY A 98 -7.48 -5.17 4.18
CA GLY A 98 -8.47 -4.42 4.97
C GLY A 98 -9.79 -5.15 5.13
N VAL A 99 -10.35 -5.66 4.03
CA VAL A 99 -11.58 -6.47 4.04
C VAL A 99 -11.38 -7.74 4.88
N GLY A 100 -10.29 -8.48 4.67
CA GLY A 100 -10.00 -9.70 5.43
C GLY A 100 -9.90 -9.46 6.94
N MET A 101 -9.27 -8.36 7.35
CA MET A 101 -9.15 -7.98 8.76
C MET A 101 -10.47 -7.53 9.37
N LEU A 102 -11.30 -6.79 8.62
CA LEU A 102 -12.65 -6.42 9.07
C LEU A 102 -13.55 -7.64 9.20
N VAL A 103 -13.56 -8.53 8.21
CA VAL A 103 -14.31 -9.79 8.28
C VAL A 103 -13.89 -10.57 9.51
N ARG A 104 -12.58 -10.76 9.71
CA ARG A 104 -12.06 -11.45 10.90
C ARG A 104 -12.51 -10.78 12.20
N ALA A 105 -12.47 -9.45 12.29
CA ALA A 105 -12.92 -8.73 13.48
C ALA A 105 -14.44 -8.84 13.74
N LEU A 106 -15.24 -9.08 12.69
CA LEU A 106 -16.69 -9.29 12.82
C LEU A 106 -17.06 -10.73 13.13
N THR A 107 -16.19 -11.69 12.79
CA THR A 107 -16.45 -13.13 12.94
C THR A 107 -15.65 -13.78 14.06
N SER A 108 -14.78 -13.04 14.76
CA SER A 108 -13.94 -13.56 15.84
C SER A 108 -13.55 -12.48 16.85
N ASP A 109 -13.18 -12.89 18.06
CA ASP A 109 -12.86 -11.98 19.17
C ASP A 109 -11.39 -11.51 19.19
N VAL A 110 -10.58 -11.90 18.22
CA VAL A 110 -9.14 -11.54 18.16
C VAL A 110 -8.87 -10.13 17.66
N GLY A 111 -9.92 -9.36 17.31
CA GLY A 111 -9.81 -7.97 16.87
C GLY A 111 -9.33 -7.80 15.41
N GLY A 112 -8.64 -6.70 15.14
CA GLY A 112 -8.14 -6.33 13.80
C GLY A 112 -8.95 -5.26 13.06
N ALA A 113 -10.07 -4.78 13.65
CA ALA A 113 -10.91 -3.77 13.02
C ALA A 113 -10.17 -2.45 12.75
N ALA A 114 -9.30 -2.03 13.68
CA ALA A 114 -8.52 -0.79 13.54
C ALA A 114 -7.55 -0.86 12.35
N PHE A 115 -6.75 -1.91 12.25
CA PHE A 115 -5.88 -2.13 11.10
C PHE A 115 -6.66 -2.36 9.80
N GLY A 116 -7.82 -3.00 9.87
CA GLY A 116 -8.73 -3.18 8.75
C GLY A 116 -9.18 -1.85 8.14
N TRP A 117 -9.73 -0.94 8.97
CA TRP A 117 -10.12 0.39 8.51
C TRP A 117 -8.95 1.22 8.01
N TYR A 118 -7.83 1.19 8.73
CA TYR A 118 -6.58 1.81 8.29
C TYR A 118 -6.19 1.35 6.88
N SER A 119 -6.25 0.04 6.60
CA SER A 119 -5.90 -0.53 5.30
C SER A 119 -6.88 -0.14 4.19
N LEU A 120 -8.17 -0.02 4.49
CA LEU A 120 -9.18 0.44 3.52
C LEU A 120 -8.99 1.91 3.14
N VAL A 121 -8.75 2.78 4.12
CA VAL A 121 -8.43 4.19 3.87
C VAL A 121 -7.15 4.29 3.04
N TRP A 122 -6.13 3.52 3.40
CA TRP A 122 -4.88 3.48 2.66
C TRP A 122 -5.08 3.01 1.21
N SER A 123 -5.85 1.94 0.99
CA SER A 123 -6.23 1.46 -0.34
C SER A 123 -6.91 2.54 -1.18
N ALA A 124 -7.90 3.23 -0.61
CA ALA A 124 -8.63 4.30 -1.30
C ALA A 124 -7.71 5.45 -1.72
N LEU A 125 -6.77 5.85 -0.87
CA LEU A 125 -5.80 6.92 -1.19
C LEU A 125 -4.85 6.52 -2.33
N ILE A 126 -4.40 5.26 -2.35
CA ILE A 126 -3.57 4.73 -3.46
C ILE A 126 -4.39 4.70 -4.76
N ALA A 127 -5.63 4.19 -4.71
CA ALA A 127 -6.51 4.13 -5.88
C ALA A 127 -6.82 5.53 -6.45
N MET A 128 -7.11 6.50 -5.59
CA MET A 128 -7.33 7.90 -5.99
C MET A 128 -6.08 8.51 -6.63
N THR A 129 -4.89 8.15 -6.15
CA THR A 129 -3.62 8.54 -6.78
C THR A 129 -3.51 7.96 -8.19
N ALA A 130 -3.79 6.67 -8.38
CA ALA A 130 -3.76 6.01 -9.68
C ALA A 130 -4.78 6.61 -10.68
N LEU A 131 -6.01 6.87 -10.23
CA LEU A 131 -7.06 7.49 -11.03
C LEU A 131 -6.68 8.91 -11.46
N ARG A 132 -6.02 9.68 -10.58
CA ARG A 132 -5.56 11.03 -10.95
C ARG A 132 -4.43 11.00 -11.97
N VAL A 133 -3.49 10.05 -11.86
CA VAL A 133 -2.44 9.84 -12.87
C VAL A 133 -3.08 9.58 -14.24
N ARG A 134 -4.10 8.72 -14.32
CA ARG A 134 -4.86 8.44 -15.54
C ARG A 134 -5.57 9.69 -16.11
N GLY A 135 -6.23 10.46 -15.25
CA GLY A 135 -7.01 11.64 -15.65
C GLY A 135 -6.16 12.74 -16.31
N ARG A 136 -4.98 13.04 -15.75
CA ARG A 136 -4.06 14.04 -16.31
C ARG A 136 -3.62 13.72 -17.74
N GLU A 137 -3.56 12.44 -18.06
CA GLU A 137 -3.13 12.01 -19.37
C GLU A 137 -4.22 12.09 -20.43
N ALA A 138 -5.46 11.81 -20.03
CA ALA A 138 -6.61 12.06 -20.88
C ALA A 138 -6.71 13.56 -21.22
N GLU A 139 -6.51 14.44 -20.22
CA GLU A 139 -6.45 15.89 -20.41
C GLU A 139 -5.32 16.29 -21.39
N ARG A 140 -4.10 15.76 -21.20
CA ARG A 140 -2.94 16.05 -22.07
C ARG A 140 -3.17 15.59 -23.51
N ASN A 141 -3.71 14.40 -23.71
CA ASN A 141 -3.99 13.85 -25.04
C ASN A 141 -5.06 14.67 -25.78
N ARG A 142 -6.11 15.13 -25.07
CA ARG A 142 -7.14 16.01 -25.65
C ARG A 142 -6.56 17.37 -26.07
N ALA A 143 -5.72 17.98 -25.24
CA ALA A 143 -5.06 19.24 -25.57
C ALA A 143 -4.12 19.10 -26.78
N GLY A 144 -3.37 17.98 -26.88
CA GLY A 144 -2.51 17.72 -28.04
C GLY A 144 -3.27 17.55 -29.36
N LEU A 145 -4.43 16.89 -29.33
CA LEU A 145 -5.29 16.73 -30.51
C LEU A 145 -5.88 18.06 -30.99
N ALA A 146 -6.26 18.96 -30.08
CA ALA A 146 -6.80 20.27 -30.43
C ALA A 146 -5.77 21.15 -31.16
N VAL A 147 -4.49 21.08 -30.78
CA VAL A 147 -3.41 21.85 -31.41
C VAL A 147 -3.07 21.36 -32.82
N THR A 148 -3.36 20.09 -33.16
CA THR A 148 -3.09 19.54 -34.50
C THR A 148 -4.21 19.77 -35.51
N THR A 149 -5.36 20.27 -35.08
CA THR A 149 -6.54 20.52 -35.92
C THR A 149 -6.72 21.98 -36.34
N GLU A 150 -5.81 22.86 -35.93
CA GLU A 150 -5.71 24.27 -36.35
C GLU A 150 -4.56 24.46 -37.35
#